data_AF-A0A9W7CS22-F1
#
_entry.id   AF-A0A9W7CS22-F1
#
_cell.length_a   1.000
_cell.length_b   1.000
_cell.length_c   1.000
_cell.angle_alpha   90.00
_cell.angle_beta   90.00
_cell.angle_gamma   90.00
#
_symmetry.space_group_name_H-M   'P 1'
#
loop_
_entity.id
_entity.type
_entity.pdbx_description
1 polymer ?
#
loop_
_entity_poly.entity_id
_entity_poly.type
_entity_poly.pdbx_seq_one_letter_code
_entity_poly.pdbx_strand_id
1 'polypeptide(L)'
;MAPAKKPPKSRTSIKGVSRKKTQFQREAVSNEKKAHVIQFYKINGMDATVTQFYPGLTEAKRKSKKRQIYKWIGKGPVIKSAVEHGDGNLRKNRASGLATVLAEEDEEQIAHWVRDLRREGVPVSPFMLECRAKEVAEDAEIPTGSFSASESWRKRFLSKYRLSLRCKTRIGQNTPADSDQVAKDFRLKVLKTIEEEEIVEVYNTDQTAMNYEYLPSRTYDSKGARTVWIHNAGAEKKRMTVMLLADMHGNHRTPFAVFKQPGSKVKETEEFNHKEQNGFGRDLWKKVSPLMEKHDVQIYCNAKGWWNGGLSIKFLRYHFASRDSLGEKILLLWDDFSGHWTPAVVQYAASINVVLMGIPPGYTASCQPADIAWMKPFKLELRTLWVEHLQSQLRAHQESGSTDKFKLEAPSRATLIAWLTNAWENLSSGTLASGFRKLAIPTDKREFTVESRLVQEDNIAALVQKLERLDIAEEVGNDFGLESH
;
A
#
# COMPACT_ATOMS: atom_id res chain seq x y z
N MET A 1 24.47 18.21 30.18
CA MET A 1 23.12 18.75 30.50
C MET A 1 22.73 19.73 29.39
N ALA A 2 21.70 19.42 28.59
CA ALA A 2 21.22 20.33 27.54
C ALA A 2 20.30 21.42 28.15
N PRO A 3 20.33 22.67 27.66
CA PRO A 3 19.49 23.74 28.20
C PRO A 3 18.03 23.57 27.75
N ALA A 4 17.10 23.79 28.68
CA ALA A 4 15.67 23.71 28.46
C ALA A 4 15.19 24.73 27.40
N LYS A 5 14.38 24.28 26.43
CA LYS A 5 13.73 25.13 25.43
C LYS A 5 12.85 26.19 26.11
N LYS A 6 13.01 27.46 25.72
CA LYS A 6 12.13 28.57 26.14
C LYS A 6 10.68 28.30 25.72
N PRO A 7 9.67 28.63 26.54
CA PRO A 7 8.27 28.45 26.19
C PRO A 7 7.85 29.42 25.07
N PRO A 8 6.84 29.07 24.25
CA PRO A 8 6.36 29.92 23.18
C PRO A 8 5.75 31.21 23.72
N LYS A 9 6.01 32.34 23.05
CA LYS A 9 5.43 33.65 23.37
C LYS A 9 3.90 33.57 23.31
N SER A 10 3.21 33.94 24.39
CA SER A 10 1.76 34.10 24.41
C SER A 10 1.30 35.30 23.55
N ARG A 11 0.05 35.24 23.06
CA ARG A 11 -0.63 36.30 22.28
C ARG A 11 -0.38 37.71 22.83
N THR A 12 -0.02 38.63 21.95
CA THR A 12 0.14 40.07 22.20
C THR A 12 -1.22 40.67 22.58
N SER A 13 -1.29 41.33 23.73
CA SER A 13 -2.47 42.07 24.18
C SER A 13 -2.68 43.32 23.31
N ILE A 14 -3.93 43.63 22.97
CA ILE A 14 -4.32 44.90 22.35
C ILE A 14 -3.91 46.05 23.28
N LYS A 15 -3.21 47.07 22.75
CA LYS A 15 -2.82 48.27 23.52
C LYS A 15 -4.09 49.01 23.97
N GLY A 16 -4.24 49.24 25.29
CA GLY A 16 -5.28 50.11 25.85
C GLY A 16 -6.34 49.42 26.71
N VAL A 17 -6.49 48.09 26.65
CA VAL A 17 -7.45 47.36 27.52
C VAL A 17 -6.68 46.55 28.56
N SER A 18 -6.40 47.15 29.72
CA SER A 18 -5.91 46.37 30.86
C SER A 18 -7.08 45.55 31.43
N ARG A 19 -7.04 44.24 31.26
CA ARG A 19 -7.91 43.35 32.03
C ARG A 19 -7.51 43.56 33.49
N LYS A 20 -8.41 44.11 34.33
CA LYS A 20 -8.18 44.27 35.78
C LYS A 20 -7.54 42.97 36.29
N LYS A 21 -6.30 43.05 36.79
CA LYS A 21 -5.59 41.88 37.33
C LYS A 21 -6.53 41.25 38.37
N THR A 22 -6.95 40.02 38.12
CA THR A 22 -7.75 39.28 39.10
C THR A 22 -6.90 39.16 40.37
N GLN A 23 -7.31 39.85 41.44
CA GLN A 23 -6.64 39.81 42.74
C GLN A 23 -6.69 38.43 43.41
N PHE A 24 -7.45 37.49 42.84
CA PHE A 24 -7.58 36.12 43.33
C PHE A 24 -6.65 35.17 42.55
N GLN A 25 -5.53 34.78 43.15
CA GLN A 25 -4.78 33.59 42.70
C GLN A 25 -5.60 32.34 43.05
N ARG A 26 -6.21 31.71 42.04
CA ARG A 26 -6.88 30.40 42.22
C ARG A 26 -5.87 29.30 41.95
N GLU A 27 -5.49 28.56 42.98
CA GLU A 27 -4.74 27.32 42.81
C GLU A 27 -5.63 26.25 42.14
N ALA A 28 -5.25 25.87 40.93
CA ALA A 28 -5.96 24.84 40.18
C ALA A 28 -5.41 23.45 40.53
N VAL A 29 -6.29 22.55 40.97
CA VAL A 29 -5.95 21.21 41.47
C VAL A 29 -6.18 20.16 40.37
N SER A 30 -5.23 19.23 40.20
CA SER A 30 -5.32 18.12 39.23
C SER A 30 -6.38 17.09 39.64
N ASN A 31 -6.88 16.30 38.69
CA ASN A 31 -7.83 15.23 38.96
C ASN A 31 -7.25 14.14 39.85
N GLU A 32 -5.97 13.82 39.68
CA GLU A 32 -5.24 12.88 40.55
C GLU A 32 -5.23 13.34 42.02
N LYS A 33 -4.89 14.62 42.27
CA LYS A 33 -4.92 15.18 43.62
C LYS A 33 -6.35 15.24 44.17
N LYS A 34 -7.36 15.54 43.35
CA LYS A 34 -8.77 15.48 43.78
C LYS A 34 -9.19 14.05 44.14
N ALA A 35 -8.82 13.05 43.35
CA ALA A 35 -9.12 11.64 43.60
C ALA A 35 -8.50 11.18 44.93
N HIS A 36 -7.24 11.54 45.18
CA HIS A 36 -6.57 11.24 46.45
C HIS A 36 -7.29 11.91 47.65
N VAL A 37 -7.66 13.19 47.53
CA VAL A 37 -8.42 13.89 48.58
C VAL A 37 -9.79 13.24 48.83
N ILE A 38 -10.50 12.82 47.78
CA ILE A 38 -11.80 12.13 47.89
C ILE A 38 -11.63 10.77 48.58
N GLN A 39 -10.59 10.02 48.23
CA GLN A 39 -10.34 8.70 48.82
C GLN A 39 -9.99 8.81 50.30
N PHE A 40 -9.14 9.76 50.67
CA PHE A 40 -8.81 10.01 52.07
C PHE A 40 -10.03 10.46 52.88
N TYR A 41 -10.91 11.29 52.28
CA TYR A 41 -12.16 11.71 52.90
C TYR A 41 -13.10 10.56 53.23
N LYS A 42 -13.22 9.57 52.32
CA LYS A 42 -14.09 8.41 52.56
C LYS A 42 -13.70 7.60 53.79
N ILE A 43 -12.41 7.62 54.15
CA ILE A 43 -11.86 6.84 55.27
C ILE A 43 -11.83 7.66 56.56
N ASN A 44 -11.46 8.94 56.48
CA ASN A 44 -11.07 9.73 57.66
C ASN A 44 -12.02 10.90 57.97
N GLY A 45 -13.00 11.16 57.11
CA GLY A 45 -13.94 12.28 57.28
C GLY A 45 -13.36 13.66 56.95
N MET A 46 -14.24 14.67 56.94
CA MET A 46 -13.94 16.01 56.37
C MET A 46 -12.88 16.79 57.15
N ASP A 47 -12.94 16.77 58.48
CA ASP A 47 -12.02 17.55 59.32
C ASP A 47 -10.58 17.01 59.29
N ALA A 48 -10.40 15.70 59.30
CA ALA A 48 -9.10 15.07 59.09
C ALA A 48 -8.56 15.37 57.69
N THR A 49 -9.43 15.33 56.66
CA THR A 49 -9.05 15.61 55.26
C THR A 49 -8.51 17.04 55.08
N VAL A 50 -9.18 18.04 55.65
CA VAL A 50 -8.71 19.44 55.55
C VAL A 50 -7.39 19.63 56.30
N THR A 51 -7.24 18.99 57.47
CA THR A 51 -6.00 19.05 58.25
C THR A 51 -4.82 18.46 57.48
N GLN A 52 -5.02 17.30 56.84
CA GLN A 52 -3.98 16.60 56.10
C GLN A 52 -3.54 17.32 54.82
N PHE A 53 -4.50 17.75 53.99
CA PHE A 53 -4.18 18.28 52.65
C PHE A 53 -4.02 19.80 52.59
N TYR A 54 -4.48 20.51 53.63
CA TYR A 54 -4.44 21.97 53.71
C TYR A 54 -4.11 22.45 55.15
N PRO A 55 -2.91 22.14 55.67
CA PRO A 55 -2.49 22.55 57.01
C PRO A 55 -2.33 24.08 57.11
N GLY A 56 -2.49 24.63 58.31
CA GLY A 56 -2.22 26.05 58.59
C GLY A 56 -3.26 27.05 58.06
N LEU A 57 -4.47 26.60 57.70
CA LEU A 57 -5.55 27.49 57.24
C LEU A 57 -6.33 28.13 58.40
N THR A 58 -6.66 29.41 58.26
CA THR A 58 -7.63 30.10 59.13
C THR A 58 -9.02 29.47 59.01
N GLU A 59 -9.86 29.61 60.04
CA GLU A 59 -11.18 28.97 60.11
C GLU A 59 -12.09 29.30 58.91
N ALA A 60 -12.11 30.57 58.48
CA ALA A 60 -12.85 31.00 57.29
C ALA A 60 -12.36 30.31 56.00
N LYS A 61 -11.03 30.13 55.86
CA LYS A 61 -10.43 29.43 54.72
C LYS A 61 -10.68 27.92 54.79
N ARG A 62 -10.70 27.32 55.98
CA ARG A 62 -11.08 25.91 56.19
C ARG A 62 -12.52 25.65 55.72
N LYS A 63 -13.47 26.52 56.09
CA LYS A 63 -14.87 26.42 55.63
C LYS A 63 -15.00 26.47 54.11
N SER A 64 -14.23 27.34 53.44
CA SER A 64 -14.16 27.43 51.98
C SER A 64 -13.60 26.15 51.34
N LYS A 65 -12.54 25.56 51.91
CA LYS A 65 -11.97 24.31 51.43
C LYS A 65 -12.88 23.11 51.65
N LYS A 66 -13.58 23.00 52.78
CA LYS A 66 -14.61 21.97 52.99
C LYS A 66 -15.67 22.00 51.88
N ARG A 67 -16.18 23.20 51.55
CA ARG A 67 -17.14 23.38 50.43
C ARG A 67 -16.54 22.97 49.08
N GLN A 68 -15.27 23.27 48.83
CA GLN A 68 -14.57 22.88 47.61
C GLN A 68 -14.43 21.35 47.49
N ILE A 69 -14.09 20.67 48.59
CA ILE A 69 -13.96 19.21 48.64
C ILE A 69 -15.32 18.55 48.45
N TYR A 70 -16.39 19.04 49.07
CA TYR A 70 -17.75 18.54 48.81
C TYR A 70 -18.15 18.65 47.33
N LYS A 71 -17.78 19.75 46.65
CA LYS A 71 -17.99 19.87 45.19
C LYS A 71 -17.20 18.85 44.38
N TRP A 72 -16.02 18.41 44.85
CA TRP A 72 -15.27 17.34 44.19
C TRP A 72 -15.86 15.97 44.46
N ILE A 73 -16.32 15.72 45.69
CA ILE A 73 -17.02 14.48 46.06
C ILE A 73 -18.25 14.28 45.18
N GLY A 74 -19.06 15.33 44.97
CA GLY A 74 -20.21 15.28 44.05
C GLY A 74 -19.85 15.02 42.58
N LYS A 75 -18.58 15.18 42.19
CA LYS A 75 -18.05 14.86 40.84
C LYS A 75 -17.14 13.63 40.84
N GLY A 76 -17.17 12.83 41.91
CA GLY A 76 -16.27 11.69 42.13
C GLY A 76 -16.19 10.71 40.96
N PRO A 77 -17.31 10.25 40.36
CA PRO A 77 -17.28 9.31 39.23
C PRO A 77 -16.52 9.86 38.02
N VAL A 78 -16.77 11.12 37.65
CA VAL A 78 -16.11 11.77 36.49
C VAL A 78 -14.62 12.01 36.75
N ILE A 79 -14.23 12.32 38.00
CA ILE A 79 -12.83 12.49 38.39
C ILE A 79 -12.09 11.15 38.36
N LYS A 80 -12.71 10.07 38.87
CA LYS A 80 -12.15 8.72 38.86
C LYS A 80 -11.94 8.22 37.43
N SER A 81 -12.96 8.32 36.58
CA SER A 81 -12.88 7.96 35.17
C SER A 81 -11.76 8.73 34.45
N ALA A 82 -11.62 10.04 34.68
CA ALA A 82 -10.53 10.81 34.08
C ALA A 82 -9.13 10.30 34.50
N VAL A 83 -8.94 9.86 35.75
CA VAL A 83 -7.66 9.30 36.20
C VAL A 83 -7.39 7.95 35.54
N GLU A 84 -8.41 7.08 35.45
CA GLU A 84 -8.30 5.75 34.81
C GLU A 84 -7.95 5.85 33.31
N HIS A 85 -8.40 6.90 32.61
CA HIS A 85 -8.12 7.13 31.19
C HIS A 85 -6.83 7.91 30.94
N GLY A 86 -5.98 8.12 31.95
CA GLY A 86 -4.68 8.81 31.81
C GLY A 86 -4.75 10.35 31.86
N ASP A 87 -5.92 10.93 32.08
CA ASP A 87 -6.16 12.39 32.18
C ASP A 87 -6.04 12.93 33.62
N GLY A 88 -5.30 12.24 34.49
CA GLY A 88 -5.13 12.58 35.91
C GLY A 88 -4.47 13.95 36.13
N ASN A 89 -3.60 14.37 35.22
CA ASN A 89 -2.90 15.66 35.25
C ASN A 89 -3.83 16.86 34.95
N LEU A 90 -4.99 16.63 34.32
CA LEU A 90 -5.92 17.68 33.92
C LEU A 90 -6.58 18.30 35.16
N ARG A 91 -6.82 19.62 35.07
CA ARG A 91 -7.39 20.41 36.18
C ARG A 91 -8.91 20.60 36.05
N LYS A 92 -9.48 20.33 34.87
CA LYS A 92 -10.90 20.45 34.54
C LYS A 92 -11.31 19.35 33.56
N ASN A 93 -12.47 18.74 33.79
CA ASN A 93 -13.10 17.81 32.85
C ASN A 93 -14.15 18.59 32.05
N ARG A 94 -14.06 18.55 30.72
CA ARG A 94 -15.07 19.12 29.81
C ARG A 94 -15.82 17.95 29.17
N ALA A 95 -17.14 18.05 29.03
CA ALA A 95 -17.88 17.09 28.22
C ALA A 95 -17.48 17.24 26.75
N SER A 96 -17.47 16.13 26.01
CA SER A 96 -17.31 16.15 24.55
C SER A 96 -18.45 16.98 23.94
N GLY A 97 -18.18 17.74 22.87
CA GLY A 97 -19.20 18.53 22.15
C GLY A 97 -19.51 19.94 22.67
N LEU A 98 -19.10 20.32 23.89
CA LEU A 98 -19.47 21.63 24.49
C LEU A 98 -18.87 22.90 23.84
N ALA A 99 -18.05 22.76 22.79
CA ALA A 99 -17.40 23.86 22.11
C ALA A 99 -17.07 23.48 20.66
N THR A 100 -18.07 23.00 19.93
CA THR A 100 -18.00 22.95 18.47
C THR A 100 -18.22 24.37 17.94
N VAL A 101 -17.42 24.77 16.96
CA VAL A 101 -17.55 26.09 16.31
C VAL A 101 -18.61 26.01 15.21
N LEU A 102 -18.74 24.85 14.57
CA LEU A 102 -19.83 24.50 13.65
C LEU A 102 -20.96 23.79 14.41
N ALA A 103 -22.19 23.99 13.94
CA ALA A 103 -23.34 23.23 14.42
C ALA A 103 -23.29 21.78 13.90
N GLU A 104 -24.15 20.92 14.42
CA GLU A 104 -24.17 19.51 14.01
C GLU A 104 -24.65 19.37 12.57
N GLU A 105 -25.66 20.16 12.21
CA GLU A 105 -26.28 20.23 10.88
C GLU A 105 -25.27 20.67 9.80
N ASP A 106 -24.41 21.64 10.14
CA ASP A 106 -23.35 22.11 9.26
C ASP A 106 -22.30 21.02 9.01
N GLU A 107 -21.91 20.29 10.07
CA GLU A 107 -21.01 19.16 9.93
C GLU A 107 -21.65 18.01 9.12
N GLU A 108 -22.96 17.79 9.24
CA GLU A 108 -23.67 16.81 8.43
C GLU A 108 -23.65 17.16 6.94
N GLN A 109 -23.80 18.44 6.59
CA GLN A 109 -23.70 18.90 5.20
C GLN A 109 -22.32 18.60 4.60
N ILE A 110 -21.25 18.84 5.37
CA ILE A 110 -19.89 18.49 4.95
C ILE A 110 -19.76 16.96 4.77
N ALA A 111 -20.36 16.16 5.67
CA ALA A 111 -20.31 14.71 5.58
C ALA A 111 -21.08 14.15 4.36
N HIS A 112 -22.21 14.76 3.99
CA HIS A 112 -22.95 14.45 2.77
C HIS A 112 -22.13 14.76 1.52
N TRP A 113 -21.53 15.95 1.45
CA TRP A 113 -20.63 16.33 0.35
C TRP A 113 -19.47 15.35 0.17
N VAL A 114 -18.82 14.91 1.26
CA VAL A 114 -17.77 13.87 1.21
C VAL A 114 -18.32 12.55 0.67
N ARG A 115 -19.56 12.18 1.02
CA ARG A 115 -20.18 10.93 0.57
C ARG A 115 -20.49 10.93 -0.92
N ASP A 116 -21.01 12.04 -1.45
CA ASP A 116 -21.34 12.16 -2.87
C ASP A 116 -20.09 12.12 -3.74
N LEU A 117 -19.04 12.89 -3.38
CA LEU A 117 -17.76 12.83 -4.07
C LEU A 117 -17.14 11.43 -4.03
N ARG A 118 -17.26 10.71 -2.90
CA ARG A 118 -16.80 9.32 -2.80
C ARG A 118 -17.60 8.37 -3.69
N ARG A 119 -18.91 8.59 -3.88
CA ARG A 119 -19.75 7.80 -4.78
C ARG A 119 -19.30 7.97 -6.24
N GLU A 120 -18.88 9.18 -6.59
CA GLU A 120 -18.39 9.54 -7.93
C GLU A 120 -16.90 9.27 -8.14
N GLY A 121 -16.19 8.71 -7.14
CA GLY A 121 -14.76 8.41 -7.23
C GLY A 121 -13.85 9.64 -7.16
N VAL A 122 -14.38 10.81 -6.82
CA VAL A 122 -13.62 12.06 -6.71
C VAL A 122 -12.82 12.06 -5.40
N PRO A 123 -11.48 12.25 -5.43
CA PRO A 123 -10.67 12.24 -4.23
C PRO A 123 -10.96 13.48 -3.37
N VAL A 124 -11.18 13.27 -2.06
CA VAL A 124 -11.29 14.36 -1.08
C VAL A 124 -10.01 14.44 -0.26
N SER A 125 -9.19 15.45 -0.53
CA SER A 125 -7.95 15.68 0.22
C SER A 125 -8.21 16.38 1.57
N PRO A 126 -7.26 16.31 2.53
CA PRO A 126 -7.35 17.08 3.77
C PRO A 126 -7.53 18.58 3.57
N PHE A 127 -6.99 19.12 2.47
CA PHE A 127 -7.10 20.52 2.09
C PHE A 127 -8.49 20.84 1.50
N MET A 128 -9.03 19.98 0.63
CA MET A 128 -10.39 20.14 0.12
C MET A 128 -11.44 20.12 1.23
N LEU A 129 -11.28 19.22 2.20
CA LEU A 129 -12.14 19.17 3.39
C LEU A 129 -12.01 20.45 4.24
N GLU A 130 -10.81 21.03 4.32
CA GLU A 130 -10.58 22.31 5.02
C GLU A 130 -11.28 23.47 4.31
N CYS A 131 -11.14 23.56 2.98
CA CYS A 131 -11.83 24.56 2.16
C CYS A 131 -13.34 24.45 2.31
N ARG A 132 -13.90 23.25 2.11
CA ARG A 132 -15.35 23.03 2.23
C ARG A 132 -15.88 23.38 3.62
N ALA A 133 -15.15 23.03 4.67
CA ALA A 133 -15.57 23.35 6.03
C ALA A 133 -15.55 24.86 6.33
N LYS A 134 -14.63 25.61 5.70
CA LYS A 134 -14.60 27.07 5.80
C LYS A 134 -15.74 27.72 5.03
N GLU A 135 -16.05 27.22 3.83
CA GLU A 135 -17.22 27.65 3.06
C GLU A 135 -18.50 27.47 3.88
N VAL A 136 -18.72 26.28 4.45
CA VAL A 136 -19.89 26.01 5.31
C VAL A 136 -19.90 26.91 6.55
N ALA A 137 -18.74 27.24 7.12
CA ALA A 137 -18.66 28.18 8.24
C ALA A 137 -19.04 29.61 7.81
N GLU A 138 -18.66 30.03 6.60
CA GLU A 138 -19.05 31.32 6.03
C GLU A 138 -20.57 31.37 5.76
N ASP A 139 -21.13 30.29 5.20
CA ASP A 139 -22.58 30.13 4.96
C ASP A 139 -23.38 30.14 6.28
N ALA A 140 -22.80 29.60 7.36
CA ALA A 140 -23.36 29.64 8.71
C ALA A 140 -23.11 30.96 9.45
N GLU A 141 -22.64 32.01 8.76
CA GLU A 141 -22.35 33.35 9.28
C GLU A 141 -21.33 33.37 10.44
N ILE A 142 -20.42 32.40 10.48
CA ILE A 142 -19.37 32.34 11.50
C ILE A 142 -18.27 33.36 11.17
N PRO A 143 -17.88 34.26 12.10
CA PRO A 143 -16.91 35.31 11.81
C PRO A 143 -15.56 34.76 11.33
N THR A 144 -15.05 35.33 10.24
CA THR A 144 -13.77 34.96 9.61
C THR A 144 -12.63 34.89 10.63
N GLY A 145 -11.97 33.73 10.71
CA GLY A 145 -10.89 33.47 11.67
C GLY A 145 -11.34 32.83 13.00
N SER A 146 -12.64 32.68 13.25
CA SER A 146 -13.18 31.93 14.40
C SER A 146 -13.13 30.42 14.18
N PHE A 147 -13.30 30.00 12.92
CA PHE A 147 -13.14 28.63 12.48
C PHE A 147 -11.94 28.51 11.53
N SER A 148 -10.98 27.66 11.89
CA SER A 148 -9.77 27.43 11.08
C SER A 148 -9.75 26.06 10.40
N ALA A 149 -10.81 25.25 10.56
CA ALA A 149 -10.83 23.85 10.14
C ALA A 149 -9.54 23.08 10.56
N SER A 150 -9.06 23.36 11.78
CA SER A 150 -7.79 22.84 12.31
C SER A 150 -7.66 21.32 12.22
N GLU A 151 -6.42 20.81 12.24
CA GLU A 151 -6.15 19.37 12.26
C GLU A 151 -6.92 18.62 13.37
N SER A 152 -7.06 19.23 14.55
CA SER A 152 -7.83 18.66 15.67
C SER A 152 -9.33 18.63 15.40
N TRP A 153 -9.88 19.59 14.66
CA TRP A 153 -11.26 19.52 14.19
C TRP A 153 -11.41 18.41 13.16
N ARG A 154 -10.55 18.38 12.12
CA ARG A 154 -10.57 17.35 11.07
C ARG A 154 -10.51 15.93 11.64
N LYS A 155 -9.61 15.67 12.59
CA LYS A 155 -9.51 14.36 13.27
C LYS A 155 -10.82 13.97 13.99
N ARG A 156 -11.49 14.92 14.64
CA ARG A 156 -12.76 14.68 15.34
C ARG A 156 -13.92 14.49 14.36
N PHE A 157 -14.00 15.31 13.33
CA PHE A 157 -14.98 15.18 12.24
C PHE A 157 -14.90 13.80 11.58
N LEU A 158 -13.70 13.39 11.17
CA LEU A 158 -13.49 12.08 10.55
C LEU A 158 -13.89 10.94 11.49
N SER A 159 -13.54 11.03 12.79
CA SER A 159 -13.96 10.06 13.80
C SER A 159 -15.48 10.01 13.96
N LYS A 160 -16.15 11.16 14.07
CA LYS A 160 -17.62 11.28 14.22
C LYS A 160 -18.36 10.57 13.09
N TYR A 161 -17.91 10.76 11.84
CA TYR A 161 -18.55 10.19 10.65
C TYR A 161 -17.92 8.86 10.17
N ARG A 162 -17.07 8.23 10.98
CA ARG A 162 -16.38 6.96 10.67
C ARG A 162 -15.60 6.98 9.34
N LEU A 163 -14.93 8.09 9.09
CA LEU A 163 -14.06 8.32 7.95
C LEU A 163 -12.59 8.21 8.36
N SER A 164 -11.73 7.80 7.45
CA SER A 164 -10.27 7.81 7.62
C SER A 164 -9.59 8.18 6.32
N LEU A 165 -8.36 8.71 6.41
CA LEU A 165 -7.51 8.86 5.23
C LEU A 165 -7.11 7.47 4.76
N ARG A 166 -7.25 7.23 3.46
CA ARG A 166 -6.92 5.96 2.82
C ARG A 166 -5.94 6.22 1.69
N CYS A 167 -4.97 5.33 1.54
CA CYS A 167 -4.10 5.33 0.38
C CYS A 167 -4.89 4.90 -0.86
N LYS A 168 -4.58 5.52 -2.01
CA LYS A 168 -5.14 5.17 -3.31
C LYS A 168 -4.86 3.70 -3.59
N THR A 169 -5.90 2.91 -3.88
CA THR A 169 -5.74 1.50 -4.25
C THR A 169 -5.83 1.28 -5.76
N ARG A 170 -6.52 2.18 -6.48
CA ARG A 170 -6.72 2.16 -7.94
C ARG A 170 -6.80 3.59 -8.47
N ILE A 171 -6.27 3.84 -9.67
CA ILE A 171 -6.41 5.11 -10.40
C ILE A 171 -6.94 4.75 -11.79
N GLY A 172 -8.09 5.30 -12.15
CA GLY A 172 -8.73 5.09 -13.44
C GLY A 172 -9.96 5.99 -13.57
N GLN A 173 -10.38 6.26 -14.79
CA GLN A 173 -11.60 7.05 -15.05
C GLN A 173 -12.89 6.23 -14.80
N ASN A 174 -12.77 4.90 -14.67
CA ASN A 174 -13.89 3.98 -14.57
C ASN A 174 -14.31 3.77 -13.11
N THR A 175 -15.61 3.83 -12.82
CA THR A 175 -16.12 3.62 -11.47
C THR A 175 -16.10 2.12 -11.09
N PRO A 176 -16.22 1.76 -9.80
CA PRO A 176 -16.32 0.37 -9.39
C PRO A 176 -17.51 -0.38 -10.03
N ALA A 177 -18.64 0.29 -10.24
CA ALA A 177 -19.83 -0.32 -10.84
C ALA A 177 -19.61 -0.66 -12.33
N ASP A 178 -18.93 0.21 -13.08
CA ASP A 178 -18.55 -0.04 -14.47
C ASP A 178 -17.60 -1.24 -14.57
N SER A 179 -16.68 -1.35 -13.61
CA SER A 179 -15.72 -2.47 -13.53
C SER A 179 -16.40 -3.83 -13.35
N ASP A 180 -17.43 -3.92 -12.51
CA ASP A 180 -18.16 -5.17 -12.29
C ASP A 180 -18.98 -5.59 -13.52
N GLN A 181 -19.60 -4.65 -14.22
CA GLN A 181 -20.36 -4.96 -15.44
C GLN A 181 -19.43 -5.41 -16.56
N VAL A 182 -18.32 -4.70 -16.79
CA VAL A 182 -17.33 -5.08 -17.81
C VAL A 182 -16.71 -6.44 -17.51
N ALA A 183 -16.42 -6.75 -16.25
CA ALA A 183 -15.92 -8.07 -15.87
C ALA A 183 -16.93 -9.18 -16.16
N LYS A 184 -18.23 -8.94 -15.94
CA LYS A 184 -19.30 -9.90 -16.29
C LYS A 184 -19.41 -10.10 -17.80
N ASP A 185 -19.40 -9.02 -18.57
CA ASP A 185 -19.52 -9.08 -20.03
C ASP A 185 -18.31 -9.78 -20.64
N PHE A 186 -17.10 -9.47 -20.14
CA PHE A 186 -15.88 -10.13 -20.54
C PHE A 186 -15.91 -11.63 -20.20
N ARG A 187 -16.33 -11.98 -18.99
CA ARG A 187 -16.52 -13.39 -18.59
C ARG A 187 -17.48 -14.11 -19.54
N LEU A 188 -18.63 -13.52 -19.87
CA LEU A 188 -19.59 -14.14 -20.79
C LEU A 188 -18.97 -14.36 -22.17
N LYS A 189 -18.16 -13.42 -22.65
CA LYS A 189 -17.40 -13.57 -23.89
C LYS A 189 -16.40 -14.73 -23.82
N VAL A 190 -15.64 -14.84 -22.72
CA VAL A 190 -14.71 -15.97 -22.49
C VAL A 190 -15.45 -17.30 -22.53
N LEU A 191 -16.57 -17.44 -21.80
CA LEU A 191 -17.36 -18.67 -21.76
C LEU A 191 -17.92 -19.05 -23.13
N LYS A 192 -18.46 -18.06 -23.84
CA LYS A 192 -18.98 -18.25 -25.19
C LYS A 192 -17.89 -18.75 -26.14
N THR A 193 -16.71 -18.16 -26.10
CA THR A 193 -15.56 -18.63 -26.90
C THR A 193 -15.10 -20.03 -26.50
N ILE A 194 -15.13 -20.37 -25.20
CA ILE A 194 -14.79 -21.73 -24.75
C ILE A 194 -15.72 -22.76 -25.39
N GLU A 195 -17.02 -22.48 -25.43
CA GLU A 195 -18.02 -23.37 -26.01
C GLU A 195 -17.94 -23.42 -27.55
N GLU A 196 -17.91 -22.26 -28.22
CA GLU A 196 -17.94 -22.18 -29.69
C GLU A 196 -16.66 -22.70 -30.36
N GLU A 197 -15.51 -22.49 -29.72
CA GLU A 197 -14.20 -22.91 -30.26
C GLU A 197 -13.72 -24.24 -29.65
N GLU A 198 -14.55 -24.93 -28.84
CA GLU A 198 -14.21 -26.19 -28.18
C GLU A 198 -12.86 -26.12 -27.44
N ILE A 199 -12.68 -25.05 -26.65
CA ILE A 199 -11.42 -24.78 -25.95
C ILE A 199 -11.20 -25.81 -24.85
N VAL A 200 -10.06 -26.50 -24.89
CA VAL A 200 -9.71 -27.52 -23.88
C VAL A 200 -9.00 -26.94 -22.65
N GLU A 201 -8.28 -25.84 -22.82
CA GLU A 201 -7.46 -25.23 -21.76
C GLU A 201 -7.42 -23.70 -21.92
N VAL A 202 -7.47 -22.99 -20.80
CA VAL A 202 -7.38 -21.53 -20.74
C VAL A 202 -6.09 -21.11 -20.05
N TYR A 203 -5.35 -20.25 -20.72
CA TYR A 203 -4.11 -19.66 -20.25
C TYR A 203 -4.26 -18.16 -20.07
N ASN A 204 -3.55 -17.62 -19.09
CA ASN A 204 -3.34 -16.18 -18.99
C ASN A 204 -1.88 -15.89 -18.66
N THR A 205 -1.42 -14.78 -19.20
CA THR A 205 -0.07 -14.30 -18.98
C THR A 205 -0.06 -12.79 -18.94
N ASP A 206 0.95 -12.26 -18.26
CA ASP A 206 1.16 -10.82 -18.13
C ASP A 206 2.65 -10.51 -18.05
N GLN A 207 3.01 -9.30 -18.47
CA GLN A 207 4.36 -8.78 -18.28
C GLN A 207 4.46 -7.92 -17.03
N THR A 208 5.58 -8.05 -16.32
CA THR A 208 5.93 -7.14 -15.25
C THR A 208 7.39 -6.73 -15.33
N ALA A 209 7.69 -5.51 -14.86
CA ALA A 209 9.05 -5.12 -14.56
C ALA A 209 9.57 -5.86 -13.32
N MET A 210 10.77 -6.40 -13.41
CA MET A 210 11.57 -6.86 -12.29
C MET A 210 12.78 -5.93 -12.13
N ASN A 211 12.79 -5.17 -11.03
CA ASN A 211 13.86 -4.23 -10.73
C ASN A 211 15.10 -4.95 -10.19
N TYR A 212 16.27 -4.35 -10.39
CA TYR A 212 17.52 -4.86 -9.83
C TYR A 212 17.62 -4.55 -8.33
N GLU A 213 17.05 -3.44 -7.89
CA GLU A 213 17.02 -3.02 -6.49
C GLU A 213 15.56 -2.71 -6.09
N TYR A 214 15.13 -3.18 -4.92
CA TYR A 214 13.82 -2.85 -4.33
C TYR A 214 14.02 -2.02 -3.07
N LEU A 215 14.52 -0.79 -3.24
CA LEU A 215 14.75 0.11 -2.12
C LEU A 215 13.41 0.60 -1.53
N PRO A 216 13.29 0.67 -0.20
CA PRO A 216 12.09 1.22 0.43
C PRO A 216 12.04 2.73 0.21
N SER A 217 10.83 3.27 0.04
CA SER A 217 10.61 4.71 -0.07
C SER A 217 10.70 5.44 1.28
N ARG A 218 10.58 4.69 2.38
CA ARG A 218 10.69 5.17 3.75
C ARG A 218 11.87 4.52 4.45
N THR A 219 12.55 5.32 5.26
CA THR A 219 13.63 4.85 6.12
C THR A 219 13.60 5.61 7.44
N TYR A 220 14.17 5.02 8.48
CA TYR A 220 14.33 5.68 9.78
C TYR A 220 15.50 6.66 9.72
N ASP A 221 15.23 7.92 10.08
CA ASP A 221 16.24 8.97 10.24
C ASP A 221 15.89 9.84 11.47
N SER A 222 16.81 10.73 11.82
CA SER A 222 16.71 11.69 12.90
C SER A 222 15.46 12.55 12.77
N LYS A 223 14.71 12.65 13.87
CA LYS A 223 13.46 13.44 13.92
C LYS A 223 13.71 14.89 13.51
N GLY A 224 13.01 15.33 12.46
CA GLY A 224 13.10 16.70 11.93
C GLY A 224 14.14 16.88 10.82
N ALA A 225 14.80 15.79 10.37
CA ALA A 225 15.60 15.81 9.15
C ALA A 225 14.76 16.26 7.95
N ARG A 226 15.26 17.24 7.21
CA ARG A 226 14.60 17.76 5.99
C ARG A 226 14.94 16.94 4.75
N THR A 227 16.07 16.25 4.76
CA THR A 227 16.58 15.48 3.64
C THR A 227 17.23 14.22 4.20
N VAL A 228 16.84 13.07 3.66
CA VAL A 228 17.31 11.74 4.07
C VAL A 228 18.04 11.14 2.87
N TRP A 229 19.32 10.80 3.06
CA TRP A 229 20.16 10.23 1.99
C TRP A 229 20.21 8.71 2.12
N ILE A 230 19.86 8.02 1.03
CA ILE A 230 19.96 6.56 0.92
C ILE A 230 20.97 6.24 -0.17
N HIS A 231 21.95 5.39 0.13
CA HIS A 231 22.88 4.88 -0.88
C HIS A 231 22.23 3.73 -1.65
N ASN A 232 22.32 3.80 -2.98
CA ASN A 232 21.93 2.72 -3.90
C ASN A 232 23.20 2.11 -4.55
N ALA A 233 23.06 0.97 -5.23
CA ALA A 233 24.18 0.37 -5.96
C ALA A 233 24.31 0.88 -7.41
N GLY A 234 23.67 2.02 -7.74
CA GLY A 234 23.60 2.57 -9.09
C GLY A 234 22.74 1.76 -10.06
N ALA A 235 21.89 0.85 -9.55
CA ALA A 235 20.98 0.02 -10.33
C ALA A 235 19.50 0.23 -9.99
N GLU A 236 19.14 1.25 -9.20
CA GLU A 236 17.75 1.61 -8.85
C GLU A 236 16.82 1.70 -10.07
N LYS A 237 17.29 2.30 -11.18
CA LYS A 237 16.51 2.43 -12.43
C LYS A 237 16.68 1.24 -13.39
N LYS A 238 17.51 0.25 -13.05
CA LYS A 238 17.72 -0.93 -13.89
C LYS A 238 16.64 -1.95 -13.60
N ARG A 239 16.03 -2.44 -14.68
CA ARG A 239 14.98 -3.45 -14.65
C ARG A 239 15.12 -4.39 -15.85
N MET A 240 14.60 -5.59 -15.69
CA MET A 240 14.28 -6.49 -16.80
C MET A 240 12.77 -6.61 -16.92
N THR A 241 12.29 -6.92 -18.12
CA THR A 241 10.88 -7.27 -18.33
C THR A 241 10.75 -8.78 -18.17
N VAL A 242 9.80 -9.25 -17.37
CA VAL A 242 9.50 -10.67 -17.22
C VAL A 242 8.07 -10.94 -17.66
N MET A 243 7.82 -12.10 -18.26
CA MET A 243 6.48 -12.55 -18.66
C MET A 243 6.20 -13.90 -18.01
N LEU A 244 5.10 -13.96 -17.26
CA LEU A 244 4.70 -15.12 -16.45
C LEU A 244 3.42 -15.71 -17.01
N LEU A 245 3.37 -17.02 -17.21
CA LEU A 245 2.26 -17.74 -17.84
C LEU A 245 1.75 -18.82 -16.90
N ALA A 246 0.44 -18.84 -16.65
CA ALA A 246 -0.22 -19.91 -15.91
C ALA A 246 -1.49 -20.38 -16.64
N ASP A 247 -1.87 -21.63 -16.38
CA ASP A 247 -3.12 -22.21 -16.86
C ASP A 247 -4.23 -22.17 -15.81
N MET A 248 -5.46 -22.52 -16.23
CA MET A 248 -6.65 -22.51 -15.37
C MET A 248 -6.61 -23.54 -14.23
N HIS A 249 -5.71 -24.52 -14.29
CA HIS A 249 -5.44 -25.47 -13.21
C HIS A 249 -4.44 -24.93 -12.18
N GLY A 250 -3.83 -23.78 -12.46
CA GLY A 250 -2.84 -23.17 -11.61
C GLY A 250 -1.46 -23.79 -11.73
N ASN A 251 -1.13 -24.36 -12.89
CA ASN A 251 0.25 -24.74 -13.18
C ASN A 251 0.97 -23.53 -13.79
N HIS A 252 2.11 -23.18 -13.21
CA HIS A 252 3.01 -22.22 -13.81
C HIS A 252 3.75 -22.84 -15.00
N ARG A 253 4.10 -22.01 -15.98
CA ARG A 253 4.95 -22.37 -17.12
C ARG A 253 6.27 -21.61 -17.04
N THR A 254 7.28 -22.10 -17.75
CA THR A 254 8.61 -21.49 -17.86
C THR A 254 8.51 -19.99 -18.15
N PRO A 255 9.07 -19.12 -17.29
CA PRO A 255 8.99 -17.68 -17.49
C PRO A 255 9.89 -17.19 -18.62
N PHE A 256 9.59 -16.01 -19.16
CA PHE A 256 10.45 -15.30 -20.10
C PHE A 256 11.05 -14.06 -19.43
N ALA A 257 12.33 -13.79 -19.66
CA ALA A 257 13.06 -12.63 -19.16
C ALA A 257 13.72 -11.86 -20.30
N VAL A 258 13.55 -10.53 -20.33
CA VAL A 258 14.09 -9.64 -21.35
C VAL A 258 14.97 -8.58 -20.70
N PHE A 259 16.27 -8.67 -20.92
CA PHE A 259 17.24 -7.68 -20.46
C PHE A 259 17.34 -6.50 -21.43
N LYS A 260 17.59 -5.31 -20.88
CA LYS A 260 18.01 -4.16 -21.67
C LYS A 260 19.50 -4.27 -22.00
N GLN A 261 19.83 -4.33 -23.29
CA GLN A 261 21.21 -4.41 -23.76
C GLN A 261 21.38 -3.72 -25.11
N PRO A 262 22.35 -2.80 -25.25
CA PRO A 262 22.66 -2.21 -26.55
C PRO A 262 23.03 -3.29 -27.57
N GLY A 263 22.52 -3.14 -28.78
CA GLY A 263 22.89 -3.96 -29.91
C GLY A 263 24.35 -3.76 -30.33
N SER A 264 24.87 -4.69 -31.12
CA SER A 264 26.12 -4.53 -31.85
C SER A 264 26.02 -3.35 -32.82
N LYS A 265 27.13 -2.61 -32.94
CA LYS A 265 27.26 -1.56 -33.98
C LYS A 265 27.42 -2.15 -35.38
N VAL A 266 27.77 -3.44 -35.48
CA VAL A 266 27.94 -4.17 -36.75
C VAL A 266 26.63 -4.90 -37.06
N LYS A 267 25.99 -4.51 -38.16
CA LYS A 267 24.64 -4.98 -38.55
C LYS A 267 24.54 -6.50 -38.68
N GLU A 268 25.47 -7.12 -39.40
CA GLU A 268 25.51 -8.57 -39.60
C GLU A 268 25.67 -9.32 -38.26
N THR A 269 26.50 -8.81 -37.36
CA THR A 269 26.65 -9.36 -36.01
C THR A 269 25.37 -9.19 -35.20
N GLU A 270 24.67 -8.06 -35.35
CA GLU A 270 23.42 -7.82 -34.64
C GLU A 270 22.30 -8.75 -35.11
N GLU A 271 22.21 -9.00 -36.41
CA GLU A 271 21.28 -9.95 -37.01
C GLU A 271 21.59 -11.38 -36.53
N PHE A 272 22.86 -11.77 -36.52
CA PHE A 272 23.31 -13.06 -35.98
C PHE A 272 22.96 -13.20 -34.49
N ASN A 273 23.27 -12.18 -33.67
CA ASN A 273 22.97 -12.20 -32.24
C ASN A 273 21.47 -12.39 -31.97
N HIS A 274 20.61 -11.69 -32.70
CA HIS A 274 19.15 -11.80 -32.55
C HIS A 274 18.60 -13.18 -32.92
N LYS A 275 19.19 -13.79 -33.94
CA LYS A 275 18.76 -15.08 -34.48
C LYS A 275 19.27 -16.26 -33.65
N GLU A 276 20.56 -16.26 -33.34
CA GLU A 276 21.28 -17.42 -32.79
C GLU A 276 21.62 -17.27 -31.30
N GLN A 277 21.58 -16.05 -30.75
CA GLN A 277 22.03 -15.75 -29.37
C GLN A 277 21.01 -14.94 -28.58
N ASN A 278 19.73 -14.99 -28.97
CA ASN A 278 18.62 -14.29 -28.28
C ASN A 278 18.84 -12.78 -28.06
N GLY A 279 19.64 -12.15 -28.93
CA GLY A 279 20.01 -10.73 -28.89
C GLY A 279 21.32 -10.45 -28.13
N PHE A 280 21.89 -11.43 -27.44
CA PHE A 280 23.13 -11.25 -26.68
C PHE A 280 24.35 -11.28 -27.60
N GLY A 281 25.35 -10.47 -27.29
CA GLY A 281 26.68 -10.63 -27.87
C GLY A 281 27.39 -11.88 -27.33
N ARG A 282 28.28 -12.44 -28.15
CA ARG A 282 28.99 -13.72 -27.92
C ARG A 282 29.47 -13.97 -26.49
N ASP A 283 30.15 -13.01 -25.87
CA ASP A 283 30.74 -13.23 -24.54
C ASP A 283 29.72 -13.26 -23.41
N LEU A 284 28.65 -12.46 -23.55
CA LEU A 284 27.57 -12.49 -22.56
C LEU A 284 26.65 -13.69 -22.80
N TRP A 285 26.44 -14.09 -24.06
CA TRP A 285 25.70 -15.30 -24.40
C TRP A 285 26.27 -16.52 -23.69
N LYS A 286 27.60 -16.72 -23.72
CA LYS A 286 28.28 -17.81 -22.99
C LYS A 286 27.97 -17.85 -21.49
N LYS A 287 27.67 -16.70 -20.87
CA LYS A 287 27.34 -16.59 -19.44
C LYS A 287 25.84 -16.75 -19.18
N VAL A 288 25.00 -16.35 -20.12
CA VAL A 288 23.53 -16.32 -19.96
C VAL A 288 22.88 -17.61 -20.43
N SER A 289 23.34 -18.21 -21.53
CA SER A 289 22.73 -19.43 -22.08
C SER A 289 22.69 -20.59 -21.08
N PRO A 290 23.72 -20.84 -20.23
CA PRO A 290 23.63 -21.91 -19.24
C PRO A 290 22.61 -21.63 -18.12
N LEU A 291 22.26 -20.35 -17.89
CA LEU A 291 21.25 -19.99 -16.88
C LEU A 291 19.84 -20.38 -17.32
N MET A 292 19.58 -20.43 -18.63
CA MET A 292 18.27 -20.79 -19.18
C MET A 292 17.88 -22.22 -18.79
N GLU A 293 18.81 -23.17 -19.00
CA GLU A 293 18.60 -24.57 -18.61
C GLU A 293 18.67 -24.75 -17.10
N LYS A 294 19.64 -24.11 -16.43
CA LYS A 294 19.81 -24.25 -14.98
C LYS A 294 18.60 -23.81 -14.16
N HIS A 295 17.88 -22.78 -14.62
CA HIS A 295 16.80 -22.16 -13.87
C HIS A 295 15.43 -22.34 -14.53
N ASP A 296 15.32 -23.14 -15.59
CA ASP A 296 14.11 -23.24 -16.42
C ASP A 296 13.51 -21.87 -16.76
N VAL A 297 14.21 -21.11 -17.60
CA VAL A 297 13.78 -19.76 -18.01
C VAL A 297 14.22 -19.48 -19.44
N GLN A 298 13.39 -18.75 -20.20
CA GLN A 298 13.79 -18.25 -21.51
C GLN A 298 14.34 -16.83 -21.40
N ILE A 299 15.60 -16.61 -21.78
CA ILE A 299 16.28 -15.32 -21.62
C ILE A 299 16.58 -14.69 -22.99
N TYR A 300 16.15 -13.44 -23.14
CA TYR A 300 16.37 -12.60 -24.31
C TYR A 300 16.93 -11.22 -23.91
N CYS A 301 17.45 -10.48 -24.89
CA CYS A 301 17.69 -9.06 -24.70
C CYS A 301 17.39 -8.24 -25.95
N ASN A 302 17.15 -6.95 -25.76
CA ASN A 302 17.13 -5.95 -26.82
C ASN A 302 17.49 -4.56 -26.28
N ALA A 303 17.71 -3.59 -27.18
CA ALA A 303 18.16 -2.25 -26.82
C ALA A 303 17.25 -1.50 -25.84
N LYS A 304 15.94 -1.79 -25.87
CA LYS A 304 14.94 -1.16 -24.99
C LYS A 304 14.71 -1.94 -23.70
N GLY A 305 14.94 -3.26 -23.72
CA GLY A 305 14.54 -4.21 -22.69
C GLY A 305 13.03 -4.44 -22.64
N TRP A 306 12.32 -4.20 -23.76
CA TRP A 306 10.85 -4.23 -23.81
C TRP A 306 10.35 -5.45 -24.59
N TRP A 307 9.11 -5.85 -24.31
CA TRP A 307 8.39 -6.85 -25.09
C TRP A 307 8.07 -6.32 -26.50
N ASN A 308 8.00 -7.21 -27.50
CA ASN A 308 7.65 -6.87 -28.88
C ASN A 308 7.01 -8.08 -29.60
N GLY A 309 6.46 -7.85 -30.80
CA GLY A 309 5.79 -8.92 -31.57
C GLY A 309 6.67 -10.11 -31.93
N GLY A 310 7.96 -9.91 -32.17
CA GLY A 310 8.90 -11.01 -32.38
C GLY A 310 9.04 -11.91 -31.16
N LEU A 311 9.08 -11.32 -29.96
CA LEU A 311 9.06 -12.06 -28.69
C LEU A 311 7.71 -12.75 -28.46
N SER A 312 6.58 -12.13 -28.84
CA SER A 312 5.27 -12.79 -28.79
C SER A 312 5.22 -14.07 -29.64
N ILE A 313 5.80 -14.05 -30.85
CA ILE A 313 5.91 -15.26 -31.70
C ILE A 313 6.81 -16.32 -31.05
N LYS A 314 7.97 -15.92 -30.50
CA LYS A 314 8.88 -16.85 -29.80
C LYS A 314 8.20 -17.48 -28.58
N PHE A 315 7.44 -16.69 -27.82
CA PHE A 315 6.65 -17.14 -26.68
C PHE A 315 5.58 -18.17 -27.08
N LEU A 316 4.76 -17.85 -28.09
CA LEU A 316 3.76 -18.78 -28.61
C LEU A 316 4.39 -20.08 -29.10
N ARG A 317 5.51 -19.97 -29.83
CA ARG A 317 6.25 -21.13 -30.34
C ARG A 317 6.71 -22.03 -29.20
N TYR A 318 7.37 -21.45 -28.20
CA TYR A 318 7.96 -22.18 -27.09
C TYR A 318 6.91 -22.92 -26.26
N HIS A 319 5.80 -22.26 -25.92
CA HIS A 319 4.79 -22.86 -25.05
C HIS A 319 3.77 -23.75 -25.78
N PHE A 320 3.45 -23.45 -27.04
CA PHE A 320 2.26 -24.01 -27.66
C PHE A 320 2.48 -24.70 -29.02
N ALA A 321 3.63 -24.52 -29.68
CA ALA A 321 3.86 -25.14 -30.99
C ALA A 321 4.28 -26.62 -30.93
N SER A 322 4.73 -27.10 -29.77
CA SER A 322 5.12 -28.49 -29.54
C SER A 322 4.14 -29.25 -28.64
N ARG A 323 2.85 -28.84 -28.62
CA ARG A 323 1.80 -29.56 -27.89
C ARG A 323 1.54 -30.90 -28.56
N ASP A 324 1.33 -31.95 -27.78
CA ASP A 324 1.00 -33.28 -28.31
C ASP A 324 -0.33 -33.27 -29.09
N SER A 325 -1.28 -32.45 -28.63
CA SER A 325 -2.60 -32.30 -29.23
C SER A 325 -2.76 -30.97 -29.98
N LEU A 326 -1.96 -30.76 -31.04
CA LEU A 326 -2.13 -29.59 -31.93
C LEU A 326 -3.50 -29.53 -32.60
N GLY A 327 -4.28 -30.61 -32.63
CA GLY A 327 -5.68 -30.61 -33.10
C GLY A 327 -6.65 -29.89 -32.17
N GLU A 328 -6.30 -29.72 -30.90
CA GLU A 328 -7.14 -29.08 -29.89
C GLU A 328 -6.84 -27.59 -29.76
N LYS A 329 -7.90 -26.79 -29.65
CA LYS A 329 -7.80 -25.35 -29.48
C LYS A 329 -7.63 -24.99 -28.01
N ILE A 330 -6.73 -24.04 -27.74
CA ILE A 330 -6.56 -23.43 -26.42
C ILE A 330 -6.82 -21.94 -26.48
N LEU A 331 -7.22 -21.37 -25.36
CA LEU A 331 -7.48 -19.94 -25.23
C LEU A 331 -6.35 -19.27 -24.47
N LEU A 332 -5.75 -18.23 -25.06
CA LEU A 332 -4.75 -17.38 -24.40
C LEU A 332 -5.33 -15.98 -24.20
N LEU A 333 -5.44 -15.58 -22.93
CA LEU A 333 -5.85 -14.25 -22.52
C LEU A 333 -4.63 -13.32 -22.44
N TRP A 334 -4.61 -12.26 -23.26
CA TRP A 334 -3.57 -11.24 -23.31
C TRP A 334 -4.12 -9.84 -23.08
N ASP A 335 -3.30 -8.94 -22.56
CA ASP A 335 -3.67 -7.53 -22.42
C ASP A 335 -3.70 -6.83 -23.80
N ASP A 336 -4.06 -5.55 -23.83
CA ASP A 336 -4.20 -4.77 -25.06
C ASP A 336 -2.86 -4.24 -25.62
N PHE A 337 -1.73 -4.82 -25.19
CA PHE A 337 -0.42 -4.37 -25.68
C PHE A 337 -0.27 -4.65 -27.18
N SER A 338 0.04 -3.61 -27.97
CA SER A 338 0.08 -3.69 -29.44
C SER A 338 1.03 -4.77 -30.00
N GLY A 339 2.09 -5.14 -29.26
CA GLY A 339 2.99 -6.23 -29.65
C GLY A 339 2.37 -7.63 -29.57
N HIS A 340 1.24 -7.81 -28.90
CA HIS A 340 0.47 -9.07 -28.91
C HIS A 340 -0.46 -9.19 -30.12
N TRP A 341 -0.88 -8.06 -30.69
CA TRP A 341 -1.94 -8.00 -31.69
C TRP A 341 -1.44 -7.69 -33.11
N THR A 342 -0.13 -7.80 -33.36
CA THR A 342 0.40 -7.63 -34.73
C THR A 342 -0.15 -8.72 -35.66
N PRO A 343 -0.36 -8.45 -36.96
CA PRO A 343 -0.90 -9.44 -37.89
C PRO A 343 -0.13 -10.76 -37.90
N ALA A 344 1.20 -10.71 -37.82
CA ALA A 344 2.05 -11.89 -37.77
C ALA A 344 1.83 -12.74 -36.51
N VAL A 345 1.59 -12.10 -35.36
CA VAL A 345 1.32 -12.81 -34.10
C VAL A 345 -0.04 -13.50 -34.15
N VAL A 346 -1.08 -12.78 -34.58
CA VAL A 346 -2.46 -13.31 -34.69
C VAL A 346 -2.50 -14.48 -35.68
N GLN A 347 -1.88 -14.34 -36.85
CA GLN A 347 -1.80 -15.41 -37.85
C GLN A 347 -1.02 -16.62 -37.32
N TYR A 348 0.10 -16.40 -36.63
CA TYR A 348 0.88 -17.49 -36.07
C TYR A 348 0.12 -18.25 -34.99
N ALA A 349 -0.54 -17.54 -34.05
CA ALA A 349 -1.36 -18.16 -33.02
C ALA A 349 -2.47 -19.05 -33.62
N ALA A 350 -3.19 -18.54 -34.63
CA ALA A 350 -4.20 -19.30 -35.34
C ALA A 350 -3.62 -20.55 -36.03
N SER A 351 -2.42 -20.44 -36.62
CA SER A 351 -1.77 -21.58 -37.30
C SER A 351 -1.39 -22.74 -36.38
N ILE A 352 -1.32 -22.49 -35.06
CA ILE A 352 -1.03 -23.50 -34.05
C ILE A 352 -2.22 -23.76 -33.11
N ASN A 353 -3.46 -23.44 -33.54
CA ASN A 353 -4.69 -23.61 -32.76
C ASN A 353 -4.64 -22.96 -31.36
N VAL A 354 -4.12 -21.73 -31.30
CA VAL A 354 -4.20 -20.85 -30.14
C VAL A 354 -5.15 -19.71 -30.46
N VAL A 355 -6.30 -19.71 -29.80
CA VAL A 355 -7.27 -18.62 -29.86
C VAL A 355 -6.81 -17.51 -28.92
N LEU A 356 -6.59 -16.31 -29.45
CA LEU A 356 -6.22 -15.14 -28.66
C LEU A 356 -7.46 -14.34 -28.27
N MET A 357 -7.55 -13.93 -27.00
CA MET A 357 -8.59 -13.02 -26.53
C MET A 357 -8.00 -11.89 -25.69
N GLY A 358 -8.34 -10.65 -26.07
CA GLY A 358 -7.89 -9.45 -25.40
C GLY A 358 -8.66 -9.14 -24.13
N ILE A 359 -7.93 -8.80 -23.07
CA ILE A 359 -8.48 -8.21 -21.86
C ILE A 359 -8.99 -6.80 -22.19
N PRO A 360 -10.18 -6.40 -21.72
CA PRO A 360 -10.71 -5.05 -21.96
C PRO A 360 -9.74 -3.96 -21.45
N PRO A 361 -9.43 -2.94 -22.27
CA PRO A 361 -8.49 -1.89 -21.89
C PRO A 361 -8.90 -1.17 -20.61
N GLY A 362 -7.96 -1.02 -19.66
CA GLY A 362 -8.22 -0.37 -18.37
C GLY A 362 -8.91 -1.23 -17.32
N TYR A 363 -9.16 -2.52 -17.60
CA TYR A 363 -9.82 -3.46 -16.69
C TYR A 363 -8.94 -4.66 -16.29
N THR A 364 -7.62 -4.59 -16.44
CA THR A 364 -6.72 -5.72 -16.11
C THR A 364 -6.89 -6.18 -14.65
N ALA A 365 -7.00 -5.24 -13.70
CA ALA A 365 -7.21 -5.53 -12.29
C ALA A 365 -8.52 -6.27 -11.96
N SER A 366 -9.50 -6.30 -12.87
CA SER A 366 -10.79 -6.98 -12.70
C SER A 366 -11.06 -8.08 -13.72
N CYS A 367 -10.35 -8.11 -14.86
CA CYS A 367 -10.57 -9.04 -15.97
C CYS A 367 -9.36 -9.93 -16.28
N GLN A 368 -8.17 -9.64 -15.76
CA GLN A 368 -6.95 -10.38 -16.05
C GLN A 368 -6.55 -11.29 -14.87
N PRO A 369 -6.60 -12.62 -15.03
CA PRO A 369 -6.25 -13.56 -13.96
C PRO A 369 -4.91 -13.26 -13.27
N ALA A 370 -3.90 -12.89 -14.04
CA ALA A 370 -2.56 -12.58 -13.53
C ALA A 370 -2.54 -11.44 -12.53
N ASP A 371 -3.13 -10.30 -12.89
CA ASP A 371 -3.23 -9.12 -12.04
C ASP A 371 -4.10 -9.39 -10.80
N ILE A 372 -5.16 -10.19 -10.97
CA ILE A 372 -6.08 -10.55 -9.90
C ILE A 372 -5.41 -11.44 -8.84
N ALA A 373 -4.47 -12.31 -9.24
CA ALA A 373 -4.03 -13.42 -8.40
C ALA A 373 -2.53 -13.49 -8.12
N TRP A 374 -1.67 -13.45 -9.15
CA TRP A 374 -0.27 -13.84 -8.96
C TRP A 374 0.76 -12.73 -9.17
N MET A 375 0.43 -11.62 -9.86
CA MET A 375 1.36 -10.50 -10.03
C MET A 375 1.76 -9.85 -8.71
N LYS A 376 0.79 -9.62 -7.81
CA LYS A 376 1.07 -9.04 -6.49
C LYS A 376 1.94 -9.93 -5.61
N PRO A 377 1.59 -11.21 -5.34
CA PRO A 377 2.43 -12.07 -4.51
C PRO A 377 3.80 -12.35 -5.15
N PHE A 378 3.88 -12.50 -6.48
CA PHE A 378 5.16 -12.61 -7.18
C PHE A 378 6.10 -11.43 -6.87
N LYS A 379 5.61 -10.20 -7.06
CA LYS A 379 6.39 -8.97 -6.75
C LYS A 379 6.75 -8.86 -5.27
N LEU A 380 6.00 -9.54 -4.39
CA LEU A 380 6.28 -9.53 -2.97
C LEU A 380 7.42 -10.48 -2.62
N GLU A 381 7.42 -11.70 -3.19
CA GLU A 381 8.53 -12.65 -3.04
C GLU A 381 9.85 -12.04 -3.53
N LEU A 382 9.84 -11.32 -4.67
CA LEU A 382 11.02 -10.60 -5.15
C LEU A 382 11.56 -9.56 -4.16
N ARG A 383 10.69 -8.87 -3.43
CA ARG A 383 11.09 -7.91 -2.39
C ARG A 383 11.69 -8.63 -1.18
N THR A 384 11.13 -9.78 -0.79
CA THR A 384 11.68 -10.61 0.28
C THR A 384 13.11 -11.05 -0.05
N LEU A 385 13.33 -11.59 -1.25
CA LEU A 385 14.65 -12.02 -1.72
C LEU A 385 15.66 -10.86 -1.78
N TRP A 386 15.21 -9.66 -2.17
CA TRP A 386 16.04 -8.45 -2.11
C TRP A 386 16.47 -8.10 -0.69
N VAL A 387 15.54 -8.12 0.28
CA VAL A 387 15.85 -7.83 1.68
C VAL A 387 16.83 -8.85 2.25
N GLU A 388 16.63 -10.14 1.97
CA GLU A 388 17.55 -11.21 2.38
C GLU A 388 18.95 -11.01 1.80
N HIS A 389 19.04 -10.61 0.53
CA HIS A 389 20.29 -10.29 -0.12
C HIS A 389 21.00 -9.11 0.53
N LEU A 390 20.29 -8.01 0.79
CA LEU A 390 20.82 -6.85 1.49
C LEU A 390 21.33 -7.23 2.89
N GLN A 391 20.56 -8.02 3.65
CA GLN A 391 20.97 -8.51 4.96
C GLN A 391 22.22 -9.39 4.89
N SER A 392 22.35 -10.22 3.85
CA SER A 392 23.55 -11.05 3.66
C SER A 392 24.80 -10.21 3.40
N GLN A 393 24.70 -9.15 2.58
CA GLN A 393 25.81 -8.22 2.34
C GLN A 393 26.21 -7.48 3.62
N LEU A 394 25.24 -7.04 4.41
CA LEU A 394 25.49 -6.36 5.68
C LEU A 394 26.21 -7.27 6.69
N ARG A 395 25.77 -8.54 6.81
CA ARG A 395 26.45 -9.53 7.67
C ARG A 395 27.87 -9.79 7.22
N ALA A 396 28.09 -10.04 5.93
CA ALA A 396 29.42 -10.28 5.37
C ALA A 396 30.37 -9.09 5.62
N HIS A 397 29.86 -7.86 5.49
CA HIS A 397 30.64 -6.66 5.79
C HIS A 397 31.02 -6.58 7.28
N GLN A 398 30.08 -6.87 8.19
CA GLN A 398 30.36 -6.92 9.63
C GLN A 398 31.39 -7.99 9.99
N GLU A 399 31.26 -9.19 9.41
CA GLU A 399 32.16 -10.32 9.64
C GLU A 399 33.56 -10.09 9.07
N SER A 400 33.68 -9.31 7.98
CA SER A 400 34.97 -8.97 7.39
C SER A 400 35.88 -8.13 8.30
N GLY A 401 35.32 -7.49 9.33
CA GLY A 401 36.05 -6.60 10.22
C GLY A 401 36.61 -5.35 9.51
N SER A 402 36.18 -5.07 8.28
CA SER A 402 36.64 -3.89 7.52
C SER A 402 36.17 -2.60 8.17
N THR A 403 37.07 -1.61 8.24
CA THR A 403 36.75 -0.25 8.67
C THR A 403 36.21 0.63 7.53
N ASP A 404 36.19 0.09 6.30
CA ASP A 404 35.64 0.79 5.15
C ASP A 404 34.12 0.96 5.28
N LYS A 405 33.58 1.97 4.60
CA LYS A 405 32.13 2.19 4.56
C LYS A 405 31.46 1.06 3.78
N PHE A 406 30.36 0.54 4.32
CA PHE A 406 29.49 -0.39 3.61
C PHE A 406 29.11 0.18 2.24
N LYS A 407 29.33 -0.64 1.21
CA LYS A 407 28.97 -0.32 -0.17
C LYS A 407 27.98 -1.38 -0.65
N LEU A 408 26.76 -0.93 -0.97
CA LEU A 408 25.74 -1.80 -1.52
C LEU A 408 26.16 -2.27 -2.91
N GLU A 409 26.08 -3.57 -3.15
CA GLU A 409 26.32 -4.18 -4.46
C GLU A 409 25.00 -4.58 -5.12
N ALA A 410 24.88 -4.28 -6.42
CA ALA A 410 23.73 -4.66 -7.21
C ALA A 410 23.76 -6.17 -7.49
N PRO A 411 22.60 -6.85 -7.55
CA PRO A 411 22.56 -8.27 -7.79
C PRO A 411 23.00 -8.58 -9.23
N SER A 412 23.70 -9.70 -9.38
CA SER A 412 24.13 -10.18 -10.69
C SER A 412 22.93 -10.66 -11.53
N ARG A 413 23.12 -10.81 -12.85
CA ARG A 413 22.08 -11.43 -13.72
C ARG A 413 21.72 -12.85 -13.26
N ALA A 414 22.70 -13.63 -12.85
CA ALA A 414 22.47 -14.99 -12.34
C ALA A 414 21.62 -14.97 -11.07
N THR A 415 21.91 -14.04 -10.15
CA THR A 415 21.11 -13.82 -8.94
C THR A 415 19.68 -13.43 -9.28
N LEU A 416 19.48 -12.48 -10.20
CA LEU A 416 18.14 -12.05 -10.58
C LEU A 416 17.33 -13.15 -11.28
N ILE A 417 17.96 -13.96 -12.13
CA ILE A 417 17.30 -15.11 -12.76
C ILE A 417 16.91 -16.15 -11.70
N ALA A 418 17.79 -16.44 -10.74
CA ALA A 418 17.47 -17.32 -9.63
C ALA A 418 16.29 -16.77 -8.80
N TRP A 419 16.22 -15.45 -8.58
CA TRP A 419 15.10 -14.83 -7.89
C TRP A 419 13.80 -14.90 -8.67
N LEU A 420 13.85 -14.68 -10.00
CA LEU A 420 12.68 -14.80 -10.87
C LEU A 420 12.06 -16.19 -10.74
N THR A 421 12.86 -17.24 -10.87
CA THR A 421 12.32 -18.61 -10.91
C THR A 421 11.92 -19.07 -9.51
N ASN A 422 12.71 -18.75 -8.48
CA ASN A 422 12.34 -19.04 -7.09
C ASN A 422 11.02 -18.35 -6.68
N ALA A 423 10.88 -17.05 -6.98
CA ALA A 423 9.66 -16.32 -6.67
C ALA A 423 8.44 -16.84 -7.45
N TRP A 424 8.65 -17.39 -8.65
CA TRP A 424 7.59 -17.95 -9.48
C TRP A 424 7.16 -19.35 -9.02
N GLU A 425 8.12 -20.22 -8.73
CA GLU A 425 7.91 -21.58 -8.23
C GLU A 425 7.27 -21.61 -6.83
N ASN A 426 7.58 -20.62 -5.99
CA ASN A 426 7.01 -20.52 -4.64
C ASN A 426 5.50 -20.17 -4.63
N LEU A 427 4.93 -19.75 -5.76
CA LEU A 427 3.49 -19.48 -5.82
C LEU A 427 2.71 -20.79 -5.93
N SER A 428 1.85 -21.04 -4.94
CA SER A 428 1.00 -22.23 -4.93
C SER A 428 0.05 -22.29 -6.12
N SER A 429 -0.26 -23.50 -6.60
CA SER A 429 -1.24 -23.70 -7.67
C SER A 429 -2.60 -23.11 -7.34
N GLY A 430 -3.02 -23.19 -6.07
CA GLY A 430 -4.27 -22.56 -5.61
C GLY A 430 -4.28 -21.04 -5.80
N THR A 431 -3.11 -20.38 -5.63
CA THR A 431 -2.95 -18.93 -5.87
C THR A 431 -3.14 -18.65 -7.35
N LEU A 432 -2.47 -19.39 -8.24
CA LEU A 432 -2.56 -19.20 -9.68
C LEU A 432 -4.00 -19.45 -10.19
N ALA A 433 -4.59 -20.59 -9.83
CA ALA A 433 -5.98 -20.93 -10.18
C ALA A 433 -7.01 -19.94 -9.60
N SER A 434 -6.70 -19.23 -8.51
CA SER A 434 -7.62 -18.23 -7.93
C SER A 434 -7.93 -17.08 -8.89
N GLY A 435 -7.04 -16.74 -9.82
CA GLY A 435 -7.26 -15.68 -10.81
C GLY A 435 -8.42 -16.04 -11.74
N PHE A 436 -8.38 -17.26 -12.29
CA PHE A 436 -9.43 -17.80 -13.16
C PHE A 436 -10.74 -18.01 -12.39
N ARG A 437 -10.67 -18.56 -11.17
CA ARG A 437 -11.84 -18.76 -10.30
C ARG A 437 -12.57 -17.46 -9.95
N LYS A 438 -11.83 -16.37 -9.66
CA LYS A 438 -12.43 -15.06 -9.35
C LYS A 438 -13.17 -14.44 -10.53
N LEU A 439 -12.77 -14.78 -11.76
CA LEU A 439 -13.53 -14.47 -12.98
C LEU A 439 -14.65 -15.47 -13.26
N ALA A 440 -14.81 -16.50 -12.42
CA ALA A 440 -15.71 -17.62 -12.63
C ALA A 440 -15.58 -18.21 -14.05
N ILE A 441 -14.33 -18.25 -14.55
CA ILE A 441 -13.91 -19.09 -15.67
C ILE A 441 -13.87 -20.52 -15.11
N PRO A 442 -14.39 -21.53 -15.82
CA PRO A 442 -14.42 -22.89 -15.32
C PRO A 442 -12.98 -23.33 -15.06
N THR A 443 -12.66 -23.54 -13.79
CA THR A 443 -11.47 -24.30 -13.37
C THR A 443 -11.96 -25.68 -12.97
N ASP A 444 -11.16 -26.72 -13.17
CA ASP A 444 -11.43 -28.10 -12.76
C ASP A 444 -12.38 -28.24 -11.55
N LYS A 445 -13.43 -29.07 -11.69
CA LYS A 445 -14.56 -29.23 -10.76
C LYS A 445 -14.18 -29.94 -9.43
N ARG A 446 -12.91 -30.21 -9.18
CA ARG A 446 -12.45 -30.77 -7.90
C ARG A 446 -12.61 -29.73 -6.80
N GLU A 447 -13.61 -29.91 -5.94
CA GLU A 447 -13.87 -29.06 -4.77
C GLU A 447 -12.63 -29.02 -3.87
N PHE A 448 -11.98 -27.85 -3.78
CA PHE A 448 -11.07 -27.57 -2.69
C PHE A 448 -11.89 -27.36 -1.43
N THR A 449 -11.63 -28.16 -0.40
CA THR A 449 -12.33 -28.08 0.89
C THR A 449 -12.22 -26.68 1.49
N VAL A 450 -13.25 -26.25 2.23
CA VAL A 450 -13.32 -24.93 2.88
C VAL A 450 -12.07 -24.63 3.74
N GLU A 451 -11.42 -25.68 4.28
CA GLU A 451 -10.14 -25.59 5.00
C GLU A 451 -9.00 -25.02 4.14
N SER A 452 -8.91 -25.37 2.85
CA SER A 452 -7.88 -24.85 1.95
C SER A 452 -8.00 -23.33 1.71
N ARG A 453 -9.24 -22.82 1.66
CA ARG A 453 -9.51 -21.39 1.47
C ARG A 453 -9.09 -20.58 2.70
N LEU A 454 -9.38 -21.10 3.89
CA LEU A 454 -8.98 -20.50 5.16
C LEU A 454 -7.46 -20.51 5.32
N VAL A 455 -6.79 -21.61 4.99
CA VAL A 455 -5.32 -21.71 5.05
C VAL A 455 -4.63 -20.73 4.07
N GLN A 456 -5.19 -20.49 2.89
CA GLN A 456 -4.65 -19.50 1.95
C GLN A 456 -4.89 -18.05 2.40
N GLU A 457 -6.10 -17.74 2.87
CA GLU A 457 -6.41 -16.41 3.41
C GLU A 457 -5.56 -16.13 4.66
N ASP A 458 -5.33 -17.11 5.51
CA ASP A 458 -4.46 -17.03 6.68
C ASP A 458 -2.98 -16.87 6.31
N ASN A 459 -2.47 -17.59 5.30
CA ASN A 459 -1.09 -17.44 4.84
C ASN A 459 -0.85 -16.06 4.22
N ILE A 460 -1.81 -15.54 3.42
CA ILE A 460 -1.73 -14.20 2.85
C ILE A 460 -1.89 -13.14 3.95
N ALA A 461 -2.81 -13.33 4.89
CA ALA A 461 -3.01 -12.40 6.01
C ALA A 461 -1.81 -12.38 6.97
N ALA A 462 -1.18 -13.53 7.22
CA ALA A 462 0.03 -13.64 8.02
C ALA A 462 1.22 -12.97 7.32
N LEU A 463 1.35 -13.14 6.01
CA LEU A 463 2.37 -12.46 5.20
C LEU A 463 2.14 -10.94 5.21
N VAL A 464 0.90 -10.49 4.96
CA VAL A 464 0.49 -9.09 5.01
C VAL A 464 0.73 -8.50 6.41
N GLN A 465 0.34 -9.16 7.50
CA GLN A 465 0.62 -8.69 8.86
C GLN A 465 2.11 -8.64 9.17
N LYS A 466 2.89 -9.65 8.74
CA LYS A 466 4.35 -9.66 8.92
C LYS A 466 4.98 -8.45 8.22
N LEU A 467 4.44 -8.04 7.08
CA LEU A 467 4.94 -6.92 6.28
C LEU A 467 4.40 -5.55 6.73
N GLU A 468 3.17 -5.48 7.21
CA GLU A 468 2.60 -4.28 7.86
C GLU A 468 3.35 -3.96 9.17
N ARG A 469 3.77 -4.98 9.92
CA ARG A 469 4.69 -4.82 11.06
C ARG A 469 6.06 -4.28 10.68
N LEU A 470 6.45 -4.41 9.41
CA LEU A 470 7.73 -3.93 8.87
C LEU A 470 7.60 -2.60 8.11
N ASP A 471 6.38 -2.04 7.97
CA ASP A 471 6.06 -0.78 7.25
C ASP A 471 6.53 -0.75 5.77
N ILE A 472 6.57 -1.93 5.10
CA ILE A 472 7.09 -2.09 3.73
C ILE A 472 5.99 -1.91 2.65
N ALA A 473 4.71 -1.88 3.04
CA ALA A 473 3.59 -2.13 2.13
C ALA A 473 3.01 -0.90 1.38
N GLU A 474 3.53 0.30 1.56
CA GLU A 474 3.02 1.48 0.85
C GLU A 474 3.97 1.88 -0.28
N GLU A 475 3.75 1.33 -1.50
CA GLU A 475 4.00 1.99 -2.80
C GLU A 475 3.89 1.02 -3.98
N VAL A 476 2.67 0.55 -4.28
CA VAL A 476 2.34 0.06 -5.62
C VAL A 476 1.40 1.11 -6.22
N GLY A 477 1.97 2.20 -6.73
CA GLY A 477 1.12 3.33 -7.15
C GLY A 477 1.66 4.30 -8.18
N ASN A 478 2.91 4.17 -8.64
CA ASN A 478 3.51 5.11 -9.60
C ASN A 478 4.29 4.42 -10.75
N ASP A 479 3.98 3.17 -11.11
CA ASP A 479 4.75 2.44 -12.15
C ASP A 479 4.23 2.57 -13.59
N PHE A 480 3.18 3.36 -13.83
CA PHE A 480 2.74 3.70 -15.19
C PHE A 480 2.85 5.20 -15.42
N GLY A 481 4.05 5.65 -15.75
CA GLY A 481 4.24 6.86 -16.55
C GLY A 481 3.71 6.61 -17.96
N LEU A 482 2.38 6.66 -18.10
CA LEU A 482 1.74 6.97 -19.37
C LEU A 482 1.84 8.49 -19.51
N GLU A 483 2.92 8.96 -20.11
CA GLU A 483 2.92 10.28 -20.72
C GLU A 483 1.97 10.21 -21.92
N SER A 484 0.72 10.62 -21.70
CA SER A 484 -0.16 11.06 -22.77
C SER A 484 0.31 12.46 -23.21
N HIS A 485 1.20 12.50 -24.19
CA HIS A 485 1.17 13.34 -25.40
C HIS A 485 2.50 13.30 -26.14
#